data_AF-U4TUY2-F1
#
_entry.id   AF-U4TUY2-F1
#
_cell.length_a   1.000
_cell.length_b   1.000
_cell.length_c   1.000
_cell.angle_alpha   90.00
_cell.angle_beta   90.00
_cell.angle_gamma   90.00
#
_symmetry.space_group_name_H-M   'P 1'
#
loop_
_entity.id
_entity.type
_entity.pdbx_description
1 polymer ?
#
loop_
_entity_poly.entity_id
_entity_poly.type
_entity_poly.pdbx_seq_one_letter_code
_entity_poly.pdbx_strand_id
1 'polypeptide(L)' 'MMQYSVYYRIVNGLDMAKKYENRIEGFLPEKGQVRLLLLTEKQFANMKVLIGDISPQERDISGNSLTSL' A
#
# COMPACT_ATOMS: atom_id res chain seq x y z
N MET A 1 6.01 -5.22 -1.78
CA MET A 1 6.68 -4.83 -0.52
C MET A 1 7.49 -3.59 -0.83
N MET A 2 7.28 -2.47 -0.13
CA MET A 2 7.95 -1.19 -0.45
C MET A 2 9.30 -1.10 0.28
N GLN A 3 9.30 -1.37 1.58
CA GLN A 3 10.49 -1.34 2.42
C GLN A 3 10.32 -2.36 3.56
N TYR A 4 11.38 -2.65 4.32
CA TYR A 4 11.26 -3.54 5.47
C TYR A 4 10.16 -3.06 6.42
N SER A 5 9.21 -3.95 6.72
CA SER A 5 8.03 -3.65 7.54
C SER A 5 7.06 -2.59 6.99
N VAL A 6 7.16 -2.22 5.71
CA VAL A 6 6.22 -1.30 5.05
C VAL A 6 5.60 -1.95 3.82
N TYR A 7 4.29 -2.20 3.91
CA TYR A 7 3.49 -2.87 2.90
C TYR A 7 2.46 -1.93 2.32
N TYR A 8 2.12 -2.11 1.05
CA TYR A 8 1.07 -1.36 0.36
C TYR A 8 0.23 -2.30 -0.49
N ARG A 9 -0.99 -1.86 -0.80
CA ARG A 9 -1.92 -2.52 -1.71
C ARG A 9 -2.69 -1.47 -2.48
N ILE A 10 -2.77 -1.64 -3.79
CA ILE A 10 -3.64 -0.82 -4.63
C ILE A 10 -5.06 -1.41 -4.56
N VAL A 11 -6.05 -0.54 -4.43
CA VAL A 11 -7.46 -0.91 -4.30
C VAL A 11 -8.31 -0.06 -5.23
N ASN A 12 -9.33 -0.67 -5.82
CA ASN A 12 -10.23 0.00 -6.75
C ASN A 12 -11.38 0.64 -5.98
N GLY A 13 -11.17 1.90 -5.57
CA GLY A 13 -12.17 2.71 -4.89
C GLY A 13 -12.23 2.52 -3.37
N LEU A 14 -13.01 3.40 -2.73
CA LEU A 14 -13.09 3.54 -1.27
C LEU A 14 -13.78 2.36 -0.60
N ASP A 15 -14.79 1.75 -1.25
CA ASP A 15 -15.51 0.61 -0.67
C ASP A 15 -14.59 -0.60 -0.50
N MET A 16 -13.71 -0.85 -1.48
CA MET A 16 -12.70 -1.90 -1.38
C MET A 16 -11.66 -1.56 -0.32
N ALA A 17 -11.21 -0.30 -0.24
CA ALA A 17 -10.30 0.15 0.82
C ALA A 17 -10.86 -0.19 2.22
N LYS A 18 -12.12 0.19 2.47
CA LYS A 18 -12.81 -0.08 3.74
C LYS A 18 -12.99 -1.57 4.03
N LYS A 19 -13.28 -2.37 2.99
CA LYS A 19 -13.36 -3.84 3.12
C LYS A 19 -12.02 -4.44 3.57
N TYR A 20 -10.91 -3.97 3.00
CA TYR A 20 -9.58 -4.47 3.38
C TYR A 20 -9.15 -3.96 4.76
N GLU A 21 -9.47 -2.71 5.10
CA GLU A 21 -9.27 -2.16 6.45
C GLU A 21 -9.93 -3.04 7.51
N ASN A 22 -11.24 -3.28 7.40
CA ASN A 22 -11.99 -4.16 8.32
C ASN A 22 -11.38 -5.57 8.39
N ARG A 23 -10.88 -6.09 7.26
CA ARG A 23 -10.22 -7.40 7.23
C ARG A 23 -8.94 -7.37 8.05
N ILE A 24 -8.08 -6.36 7.88
CA ILE A 24 -6.81 -6.23 8.61
C ILE A 24 -7.07 -6.10 10.11
N GLU A 25 -8.09 -5.34 10.51
CA GLU A 25 -8.50 -5.23 11.92
C GLU A 25 -8.79 -6.59 12.55
N GLY A 26 -9.39 -7.53 11.80
CA GLY A 26 -9.64 -8.90 12.25
C GLY A 26 -8.41 -9.81 12.36
N PHE A 27 -7.25 -9.38 11.84
CA PHE A 27 -5.99 -10.14 11.87
C PHE A 27 -4.88 -9.41 12.66
N LEU A 28 -5.22 -8.40 13.47
CA LEU A 28 -4.22 -7.66 14.23
C LEU A 28 -3.51 -8.56 15.26
N PRO A 29 -2.19 -8.40 15.43
CA PRO A 29 -1.45 -9.11 16.46
C PRO A 29 -1.80 -8.58 17.86
N GLU A 30 -1.70 -9.42 18.88
CA GLU A 30 -1.96 -9.04 20.29
C GLU A 30 -0.95 -8.01 20.84
N LYS A 31 0.23 -7.89 20.21
CA LYS A 31 1.32 -7.00 20.63
C LYS A 31 1.95 -6.30 19.44
N GLY A 32 2.45 -5.09 19.67
CA GLY A 32 3.16 -4.28 18.69
C GLY A 32 2.37 -3.05 18.25
N GLN A 33 2.80 -2.45 17.14
CA GLN A 33 2.17 -1.25 16.58
C GLN A 33 2.03 -1.39 15.07
N VAL A 34 0.80 -1.38 14.60
CA VAL A 34 0.44 -1.39 13.17
C VAL A 34 -0.37 -0.13 12.90
N ARG A 35 -0.04 0.57 11.82
CA ARG A 35 -0.79 1.74 11.34
C ARG A 35 -1.22 1.50 9.89
N LEU A 36 -2.40 1.99 9.54
CA LEU A 36 -2.91 1.96 8.18
C LEU A 36 -3.05 3.40 7.68
N LEU A 37 -2.63 3.65 6.45
CA LEU A 37 -2.79 4.93 5.77
C LEU A 37 -3.44 4.70 4.42
N LEU A 38 -4.57 5.36 4.17
CA LEU A 38 -5.21 5.38 2.87
C LEU A 38 -4.69 6.56 2.05
N LEU A 39 -4.14 6.26 0.87
CA LEU A 39 -3.61 7.24 -0.06
C LEU A 39 -4.33 7.14 -1.41
N THR A 40 -4.50 8.28 -2.07
CA THR A 40 -4.88 8.28 -3.49
C THR A 40 -3.68 7.92 -4.37
N GLU A 41 -3.95 7.41 -5.58
CA GLU A 41 -2.90 7.11 -6.57
C GLU A 41 -1.99 8.32 -6.82
N LYS A 42 -2.56 9.52 -6.92
CA LYS A 42 -1.79 10.76 -7.12
C LYS A 42 -0.88 11.08 -5.94
N GLN A 43 -1.34 10.90 -4.71
CA GLN A 43 -0.49 11.14 -3.53
C GLN A 43 0.64 10.12 -3.44
N PHE A 44 0.36 8.86 -3.76
CA PHE A 44 1.39 7.81 -3.80
C PHE A 44 2.43 8.09 -4.88
N ALA A 45 2.00 8.41 -6.11
CA ALA A 45 2.90 8.71 -7.23
C ALA A 45 3.74 9.98 -7.01
N ASN A 46 3.22 10.95 -6.25
CA ASN A 46 3.94 12.18 -5.90
C ASN A 46 4.92 12.00 -4.72
N MET A 47 5.03 10.80 -4.15
CA MET A 47 5.96 10.51 -3.07
C MET A 47 7.40 10.71 -3.56
N LYS A 48 8.18 11.51 -2.83
CA LYS A 48 9.56 11.80 -3.18
C LYS A 48 10.49 10.81 -2.48
N VAL A 49 11.30 10.12 -3.26
CA VAL A 49 12.44 9.37 -2.73
C VAL A 49 13.59 10.34 -2.51
N LEU A 50 13.96 10.53 -1.24
CA LEU A 50 15.04 11.44 -0.87
C LEU A 50 16.41 10.75 -0.91
N ILE A 51 16.45 9.43 -0.74
CA ILE A 51 17.65 8.58 -0.71
C ILE A 51 17.29 7.20 -1.28
N GLY A 52 18.19 6.62 -2.08
CA GLY A 52 18.01 5.28 -2.68
C GLY A 52 17.18 5.31 -3.96
N ASP A 53 16.79 4.12 -4.42
CA ASP A 53 16.03 3.93 -5.65
C ASP A 53 14.61 3.44 -5.38
N ILE A 54 13.68 3.84 -6.26
CA ILE A 54 12.31 3.30 -6.28
C ILE A 54 12.38 1.81 -6.62
N SER A 55 11.69 0.98 -5.83
CA SER A 55 11.65 -0.46 -6.05
C SER A 55 11.01 -0.79 -7.43
N PRO A 56 11.44 -1.87 -8.11
CA PRO A 56 10.84 -2.25 -9.39
C PRO A 56 9.31 -2.44 -9.32
N GLN A 57 8.81 -2.94 -8.18
CA GLN A 57 7.39 -3.18 -7.92
C GLN A 57 6.58 -1.88 -7.83
N GLU A 58 7.20 -0.78 -7.42
CA GLU A 58 6.57 0.54 -7.40
C GLU A 58 6.53 1.19 -8.80
N ARG A 59 7.46 0.83 -9.70
CA ARG A 59 7.47 1.37 -11.08
C ARG A 59 6.33 0.81 -11.94
N ASP A 60 5.94 -0.44 -11.69
CA ASP A 60 4.88 -1.14 -12.46
C ASP A 60 3.46 -0.64 -12.17
N ILE A 61 3.29 0.30 -11.25
CA ILE A 61 1.99 0.91 -10.89
C ILE A 61 1.39 1.68 -12.08
N SER A 62 2.21 2.05 -13.08
CA SER A 62 1.78 2.77 -14.29
C SER A 62 1.23 1.85 -15.41
N GLY A 63 1.31 0.52 -15.25
CA GLY A 63 1.09 -0.44 -16.33
C GLY A 63 0.03 -1.50 -16.04
N ASN A 64 -1.25 -1.16 -16.21
CA ASN A 64 -2.32 -2.05 -16.68
C ASN A 64 -2.58 -3.44 -16.03
N SER A 65 -2.14 -3.71 -14.79
CA SER A 65 -2.65 -4.87 -14.03
C SER A 65 -2.68 -4.60 -12.53
N LEU A 66 -3.87 -4.29 -12.02
CA LEU A 66 -4.13 -3.96 -10.61
C LEU A 66 -4.22 -5.20 -9.70
N THR A 67 -3.60 -6.31 -10.10
CA THR A 67 -3.55 -7.53 -9.28
C THR A 67 -2.24 -8.28 -9.50
N SER A 68 -1.17 -7.88 -8.80
CA SER A 68 -0.07 -8.78 -8.50
C SER A 68 -0.06 -9.00 -6.99
N LEU A 69 -0.54 -10.19 -6.61
CA LEU A 69 -0.25 -10.80 -5.30
C LEU A 69 1.18 -11.33 -5.33
#